data_AF-K1TL12-F1
#
_entry.id   AF-K1TL12-F1
#
_cell.length_a   1.000
_cell.length_b   1.000
_cell.length_c   1.000
_cell.angle_alpha   90.00
_cell.angle_beta   90.00
_cell.angle_gamma   90.00
#
_symmetry.space_group_name_H-M   'P 1'
#
loop_
_entity.id
_entity.type
_entity.pdbx_description
1 polymer ?
#
loop_
_entity_poly.entity_id
_entity_poly.type
_entity_poly.pdbx_seq_one_letter_code
_entity_poly.pdbx_strand_id
1 'polypeptide(L)'
;WIDTLKQITASAVSDEQMAHAAERFPINPPQNKEEYYYRSIFAEHFPSDSAAKSVPSVPSVACSTAEALAWDASFKNQNDPSGRAVAGVHEQAYK
;
A
#
# COMPACT_ATOMS: atom_id res chain seq x y z
N TRP A 1 -10.76 -7.07 9.10
CA TRP A 1 -10.32 -5.65 9.16
C TRP A 1 -9.76 -5.20 7.81
N ILE A 2 -8.75 -5.88 7.26
CA ILE A 2 -8.18 -5.57 5.93
C ILE A 2 -9.27 -5.61 4.84
N ASP A 3 -10.13 -6.63 4.85
CA ASP A 3 -11.20 -6.73 3.84
C ASP A 3 -12.19 -5.55 3.91
N THR A 4 -12.53 -5.13 5.13
CA THR A 4 -13.35 -3.94 5.37
C THR A 4 -12.64 -2.68 4.87
N LEU A 5 -11.33 -2.58 5.09
CA LEU A 5 -10.56 -1.44 4.61
C LEU A 5 -10.47 -1.40 3.08
N LYS A 6 -10.23 -2.55 2.43
CA LYS A 6 -10.28 -2.67 0.97
C LYS A 6 -11.66 -2.27 0.43
N GLN A 7 -12.74 -2.70 1.09
CA GLN A 7 -14.09 -2.33 0.70
C GLN A 7 -14.34 -0.83 0.81
N ILE A 8 -13.94 -0.22 1.94
CA ILE A 8 -14.09 1.23 2.16
C ILE A 8 -13.31 2.00 1.10
N THR A 9 -12.03 1.68 0.92
CA THR A 9 -11.16 2.39 -0.03
C THR A 9 -11.59 2.20 -1.48
N ALA A 10 -12.09 1.01 -1.85
CA ALA A 10 -12.66 0.75 -3.18
C ALA A 10 -13.92 1.59 -3.46
N SER A 11 -14.74 1.86 -2.44
CA SER A 11 -15.92 2.73 -2.55
C SER A 11 -15.59 4.23 -2.49
N ALA A 12 -14.50 4.60 -1.80
CA ALA A 12 -14.11 6.00 -1.61
C ALA A 12 -13.29 6.58 -2.76
N VAL A 13 -12.65 5.73 -3.57
CA VAL A 13 -11.81 6.15 -4.70
C VAL A 13 -12.40 5.65 -6.02
N SER A 14 -12.68 6.56 -6.94
CA SER A 14 -13.21 6.21 -8.27
C SER A 14 -12.10 5.72 -9.21
N ASP A 15 -12.50 5.02 -10.28
CA ASP A 15 -11.54 4.59 -11.31
C ASP A 15 -10.96 5.78 -12.08
N GLU A 16 -11.75 6.85 -12.25
CA GLU A 16 -11.30 8.12 -12.82
C GLU A 16 -10.21 8.78 -11.95
N GLN A 17 -10.40 8.82 -10.63
CA GLN A 17 -9.38 9.32 -9.70
C GLN A 17 -8.07 8.53 -9.82
N MET A 18 -8.16 7.20 -9.98
CA MET A 18 -7.00 6.35 -10.23
C MET A 18 -6.34 6.61 -11.58
N ALA A 19 -7.12 6.87 -12.64
CA ALA A 19 -6.59 7.21 -13.95
C ALA A 19 -5.74 8.50 -13.93
N HIS A 20 -6.12 9.46 -13.09
CA HIS A 20 -5.40 10.72 -12.89
C HIS A 20 -4.45 10.72 -11.66
N ALA A 21 -4.16 9.56 -11.08
CA ALA A 21 -3.35 9.47 -9.86
C ALA A 21 -1.94 10.06 -10.02
N ALA A 22 -1.29 9.81 -11.16
CA ALA A 22 0.05 10.31 -11.44
C ALA A 22 0.09 11.84 -11.66
N GLU A 23 -1.00 12.41 -12.15
CA GLU A 23 -1.13 13.87 -12.33
C GLU A 23 -1.33 14.56 -10.97
N ARG A 24 -2.19 13.98 -10.10
CA ARG A 24 -2.45 14.50 -8.76
C ARG A 24 -1.28 14.31 -7.80
N PHE A 25 -0.60 13.16 -7.89
CA PHE A 25 0.46 12.75 -6.98
C PHE A 25 1.75 12.43 -7.77
N PRO A 26 2.47 13.44 -8.27
CA PRO A 26 3.65 13.22 -9.14
C PRO A 26 4.83 12.55 -8.43
N ILE A 27 4.91 12.68 -7.10
CA ILE A 27 5.90 12.00 -6.26
C ILE A 27 5.23 10.76 -5.68
N ASN A 28 5.77 9.57 -5.94
CA ASN A 28 5.26 8.28 -5.45
C ASN A 28 3.74 8.11 -5.73
N PRO A 29 3.30 8.08 -6.99
CA PRO A 29 1.89 7.94 -7.33
C PRO A 29 1.31 6.64 -6.76
N PRO A 30 0.11 6.67 -6.17
CA PRO A 30 -0.52 5.47 -5.61
C PRO A 30 -0.83 4.45 -6.70
N GLN A 31 -0.58 3.17 -6.43
CA GLN A 31 -0.73 2.08 -7.39
C GLN A 31 -2.10 1.41 -7.32
N ASN A 32 -2.86 1.66 -6.25
CA ASN A 32 -4.20 1.13 -6.05
C ASN A 32 -5.06 2.11 -5.22
N LYS A 33 -6.37 1.82 -5.12
CA LYS A 33 -7.34 2.67 -4.43
C LYS A 33 -7.07 2.83 -2.93
N GLU A 34 -6.50 1.80 -2.30
CA GLU A 34 -6.13 1.84 -0.88
C GLU A 34 -5.00 2.84 -0.64
N GLU A 35 -3.93 2.75 -1.42
CA GLU A 35 -2.84 3.74 -1.40
C GLU A 35 -3.32 5.15 -1.73
N TYR A 36 -4.22 5.30 -2.71
CA TYR A 36 -4.77 6.60 -3.10
C TYR A 36 -5.54 7.26 -1.95
N TYR A 37 -6.33 6.45 -1.24
CA TYR A 37 -7.09 6.91 -0.09
C TYR A 37 -6.16 7.42 1.03
N TYR A 38 -5.14 6.64 1.39
CA TYR A 38 -4.13 7.07 2.38
C TYR A 38 -3.33 8.28 1.93
N ARG A 39 -2.92 8.30 0.65
CA ARG A 39 -2.16 9.42 0.08
C ARG A 39 -2.98 10.71 0.10
N SER A 40 -4.29 10.63 -0.10
CA SER A 40 -5.18 11.79 -0.01
C SER A 40 -5.24 12.36 1.40
N ILE A 41 -5.39 11.50 2.43
CA ILE A 41 -5.37 11.91 3.84
C ILE A 41 -4.01 12.52 4.21
N PHE A 42 -2.92 11.87 3.79
CA PHE A 42 -1.56 12.38 4.04
C PHE A 42 -1.36 13.77 3.42
N ALA A 43 -1.75 13.96 2.16
CA ALA A 43 -1.59 15.24 1.46
C ALA A 43 -2.47 16.35 2.05
N GLU A 44 -3.62 16.02 2.64
CA GLU A 44 -4.47 16.98 3.36
C GLU A 44 -3.76 17.55 4.60
N HIS A 45 -3.04 16.70 5.34
CA HIS A 45 -2.31 17.13 6.54
C HIS A 45 -0.90 17.65 6.25
N PHE A 46 -0.24 17.14 5.20
CA PHE A 46 1.15 17.42 4.85
C PHE A 46 1.30 17.75 3.36
N PRO A 47 0.86 18.94 2.91
CA PRO A 47 0.70 19.27 1.49
C PRO A 47 2.00 19.54 0.71
N SER A 48 3.17 19.33 1.32
CA SER A 48 4.45 19.68 0.71
C SER A 48 5.12 18.52 -0.02
N ASP A 49 5.82 18.83 -1.11
CA ASP A 49 6.66 17.87 -1.84
C ASP A 49 7.73 17.24 -0.94
N SER A 50 8.29 18.01 0.00
CA SER A 50 9.27 17.50 0.96
C SER A 50 8.69 16.42 1.85
N ALA A 51 7.43 16.56 2.29
CA ALA A 51 6.74 15.54 3.06
C ALA A 51 6.42 14.30 2.20
N ALA A 52 6.03 14.48 0.94
CA ALA A 52 5.82 13.34 0.04
C ALA A 52 7.11 12.54 -0.21
N LYS A 53 8.26 13.21 -0.28
CA LYS A 53 9.59 12.59 -0.48
C LYS A 53 10.13 11.87 0.76
N SER A 54 9.63 12.18 1.96
CA SER A 54 10.10 11.51 3.18
C SER A 54 9.47 10.14 3.41
N VAL A 55 8.39 9.81 2.69
CA VAL A 55 7.74 8.50 2.75
C VAL A 55 8.27 7.63 1.59
N PRO A 56 9.02 6.55 1.88
CA PRO A 56 9.56 5.67 0.85
C PRO A 56 8.43 4.85 0.18
N SER A 57 8.48 4.76 -1.14
CA SER A 57 7.56 3.93 -1.96
C SER A 57 8.31 2.73 -2.52
N VAL A 58 8.85 1.91 -1.61
CA VAL A 58 9.58 0.69 -1.96
C VAL A 58 8.80 -0.53 -1.47
N PRO A 59 8.88 -1.68 -2.16
CA PRO A 59 8.26 -2.91 -1.68
C PRO A 59 8.73 -3.26 -0.27
N SER A 60 7.78 -3.51 0.63
CA SER A 60 8.04 -3.91 2.02
C SER A 60 6.90 -4.79 2.53
N VAL A 61 7.19 -5.72 3.43
CA VAL A 61 6.17 -6.46 4.19
C VAL A 61 6.25 -6.04 5.66
N ALA A 62 5.15 -5.50 6.20
CA ALA A 62 5.10 -4.98 7.57
C ALA A 62 6.25 -4.00 7.89
N CYS A 63 7.00 -4.24 8.97
CA CYS A 63 8.11 -3.41 9.42
C CYS A 63 9.46 -3.79 8.78
N SER A 64 9.45 -4.61 7.72
CA SER A 64 10.68 -5.09 7.09
C SER A 64 11.12 -4.17 5.96
N THR A 65 12.43 -4.09 5.73
CA THR A 65 12.98 -3.38 4.59
C THR A 65 12.90 -4.24 3.33
N ALA A 66 13.12 -3.66 2.15
CA ALA A 66 13.12 -4.41 0.90
C ALA A 66 14.12 -5.58 0.91
N GLU A 67 15.19 -5.47 1.71
CA GLU A 67 16.19 -6.52 1.93
C GLU A 67 15.61 -7.80 2.55
N ALA A 68 14.57 -7.70 3.39
CA ALA A 68 13.93 -8.89 3.97
C ALA A 68 13.22 -9.74 2.92
N LEU A 69 12.68 -9.12 1.86
CA LEU A 69 12.10 -9.81 0.71
C LEU A 69 13.16 -10.45 -0.20
N ALA A 70 14.42 -10.01 -0.10
CA ALA A 70 15.53 -10.54 -0.87
C ALA A 70 16.20 -11.75 -0.21
N TRP A 71 16.07 -11.93 1.10
CA TRP A 71 16.74 -13.00 1.85
C TRP A 71 16.06 -14.37 1.76
N ASP A 72 14.75 -14.40 1.54
CA ASP A 72 14.04 -15.67 1.39
C ASP A 72 13.03 -15.58 0.24
N ALA A 73 13.24 -16.43 -0.78
CA ALA A 73 12.41 -16.49 -1.97
C ALA A 73 10.95 -16.86 -1.67
N SER A 74 10.66 -17.48 -0.52
CA SER A 74 9.30 -17.81 -0.08
C SER A 74 8.47 -16.57 0.26
N PHE A 75 9.09 -15.43 0.62
CA PHE A 75 8.38 -14.18 0.89
C PHE A 75 8.05 -13.35 -0.35
N LYS A 76 8.71 -13.59 -1.49
CA LYS A 76 8.51 -12.79 -2.72
C LYS A 76 7.06 -12.73 -3.21
N ASN A 77 6.26 -13.76 -2.92
CA ASN A 77 4.88 -13.90 -3.39
C ASN A 77 3.85 -13.94 -2.24
N GLN A 78 4.26 -13.67 -1.00
CA GLN A 78 3.38 -13.70 0.18
C GLN A 78 3.16 -12.27 0.71
N ASN A 79 2.48 -11.47 -0.10
CA ASN A 79 2.32 -10.04 0.15
C ASN A 79 1.08 -9.75 1.02
N ASP A 80 1.06 -10.25 2.26
CA ASP A 80 0.18 -9.71 3.31
C ASP A 80 0.93 -8.57 4.01
N PRO A 81 0.57 -7.29 3.75
CA PRO A 81 1.30 -6.15 4.30
C PRO A 81 1.32 -6.13 5.83
N SER A 82 0.43 -6.89 6.48
CA SER A 82 0.38 -6.99 7.93
C SER A 82 1.17 -8.14 8.55
N GLY A 83 1.58 -9.13 7.76
CA GLY A 83 2.23 -10.36 8.23
C GLY A 83 1.35 -11.29 9.09
N ARG A 84 0.05 -11.04 9.23
CA ARG A 84 -0.88 -11.79 10.10
C ARG A 84 -1.69 -12.87 9.38
N ALA A 85 -1.67 -12.90 8.06
CA ALA A 85 -2.50 -13.81 7.24
C ALA A 85 -1.69 -14.44 6.09
N VAL A 86 -0.50 -14.93 6.42
CA VAL A 86 0.46 -15.52 5.47
C VAL A 86 0.07 -16.95 5.07
N ALA A 87 -0.08 -17.19 3.77
CA ALA A 87 -0.44 -18.50 3.20
C ALA A 87 0.59 -19.57 3.54
N GLY A 88 0.12 -20.73 4.04
CA GLY A 88 0.98 -21.82 4.49
C GLY A 88 1.54 -21.67 5.92
N VAL A 89 1.31 -20.53 6.58
CA VAL A 89 1.68 -20.30 8.00
C VAL A 89 0.44 -20.20 8.88
N HIS A 90 -0.58 -19.45 8.44
CA HIS A 90 -1.78 -19.18 9.23
C HIS A 90 -3.00 -19.93 8.69
N GLU A 91 -3.84 -20.46 9.59
CA GLU A 91 -5.06 -21.21 9.22
C GLU A 91 -6.09 -20.37 8.43
N GLN A 92 -6.15 -19.07 8.70
CA GLN A 92 -7.04 -18.12 8.01
C GLN A 92 -6.29 -17.24 7.01
N ALA A 93 -5.24 -17.77 6.40
CA ALA A 93 -4.51 -17.02 5.38
C ALA A 93 -5.37 -16.74 4.14
N TYR A 94 -5.01 -15.68 3.42
CA TYR A 94 -5.57 -15.40 2.11
C TYR A 94 -5.32 -16.58 1.16
N LYS A 95 -6.34 -16.93 0.35
CA LYS A 95 -6.22 -17.92 -0.74
C LYS A 95 -5.71 -17.26 -2.02
#